data_AF-A0A9D1HBT0-F1
#
_entry.id   AF-A0A9D1HBT0-F1
#
_cell.length_a   1.000
_cell.length_b   1.000
_cell.length_c   1.000
_cell.angle_alpha   90.00
_cell.angle_beta   90.00
_cell.angle_gamma   90.00
#
_symmetry.space_group_name_H-M   'P 1'
#
loop_
_entity.id
_entity.type
_entity.pdbx_description
1 polymer ?
#
loop_
_entity_poly.entity_id
_entity_poly.type
_entity_poly.pdbx_seq_one_letter_code
_entity_poly.pdbx_strand_id
1 'polypeptide(L)'
;MLTLEELLIETDPDLTLAATMVIGFDDSRHLALEYRVTDCDDPLETHIKYVSVDKEDAYVLAKKVHVTLTGLPDYICKRYGVRPLCQTLPSQARTLFEEILDFYNYHGIRYQLTERTVPHSNP
;
A
#
# COMPACT_ATOMS: atom_id res chain seq x y z
N MET A 1 -1.76 9.58 -8.35
CA MET A 1 -0.88 8.60 -9.03
C MET A 1 0.38 8.52 -8.19
N LEU A 2 1.01 7.35 -8.07
CA LEU A 2 2.27 7.23 -7.34
C LEU A 2 3.44 7.25 -8.34
N THR A 3 4.60 7.66 -7.85
CA THR A 3 5.88 7.63 -8.59
C THR A 3 6.82 6.66 -7.90
N LEU A 4 7.70 6.02 -8.68
CA LEU A 4 8.53 4.90 -8.19
C LEU A 4 7.66 3.83 -7.51
N GLU A 5 6.54 3.51 -8.14
CA GLU A 5 5.54 2.64 -7.56
C GLU A 5 5.97 1.17 -7.65
N GLU A 6 5.68 0.44 -6.58
CA GLU A 6 5.94 -0.98 -6.45
C GLU A 6 4.65 -1.68 -6.01
N LEU A 7 4.27 -2.72 -6.78
CA LEU A 7 3.11 -3.55 -6.47
C LEU A 7 3.48 -4.58 -5.40
N LEU A 8 2.87 -4.46 -4.23
CA LEU A 8 3.15 -5.30 -3.08
C LEU A 8 2.34 -6.59 -3.11
N ILE A 9 1.05 -6.50 -3.38
CA ILE A 9 0.15 -7.64 -3.49
C ILE A 9 -1.01 -7.31 -4.42
N GLU A 10 -1.50 -8.33 -5.11
CA GLU A 10 -2.73 -8.31 -5.90
C GLU A 10 -3.39 -9.67 -5.67
N THR A 11 -4.63 -9.67 -5.17
CA THR A 11 -5.36 -10.91 -4.90
C THR A 11 -5.97 -11.50 -6.14
N ASP A 12 -6.39 -12.76 -6.03
CA ASP A 12 -7.12 -13.44 -7.08
C ASP A 12 -8.40 -12.63 -7.48
N PRO A 13 -8.54 -12.26 -8.77
CA PRO A 13 -9.68 -11.48 -9.26
C PRO A 13 -10.98 -12.28 -9.31
N ASP A 14 -10.95 -13.61 -9.20
CA ASP A 14 -12.13 -14.48 -9.20
C ASP A 14 -12.79 -14.56 -7.80
N LEU A 15 -12.22 -13.88 -6.79
CA LEU A 15 -12.78 -13.78 -5.45
C LEU A 15 -13.80 -12.64 -5.36
N THR A 16 -14.80 -12.80 -4.49
CA THR A 16 -15.78 -11.74 -4.18
C THR A 16 -15.14 -10.42 -3.77
N LEU A 17 -13.97 -10.46 -3.12
CA LEU A 17 -13.20 -9.24 -2.81
C LEU A 17 -11.87 -9.31 -3.55
N ALA A 18 -11.61 -8.31 -4.40
CA ALA A 18 -10.29 -8.06 -4.94
C ALA A 18 -9.57 -7.00 -4.10
N ALA A 19 -8.30 -7.23 -3.83
CA ALA A 19 -7.45 -6.36 -3.04
C ALA A 19 -6.11 -6.14 -3.73
N THR A 20 -5.68 -4.88 -3.77
CA THR A 20 -4.40 -4.48 -4.37
C THR A 20 -3.71 -3.51 -3.42
N MET A 21 -2.39 -3.65 -3.28
CA MET A 21 -1.59 -2.73 -2.48
C MET A 21 -0.35 -2.27 -3.23
N VAL A 22 -0.19 -0.95 -3.30
CA VAL A 22 0.92 -0.31 -4.00
C VAL A 22 1.61 0.66 -3.05
N ILE A 23 2.93 0.71 -3.10
CA ILE A 23 3.73 1.69 -2.37
C ILE A 23 4.54 2.54 -3.36
N GLY A 24 4.72 3.81 -3.06
CA GLY A 24 5.50 4.73 -3.90
C GLY A 24 5.57 6.12 -3.28
N PHE A 25 5.83 7.14 -4.10
CA PHE A 25 5.78 8.53 -3.67
C PHE A 25 4.63 9.28 -4.33
N ASP A 26 3.87 10.02 -3.55
CA ASP A 26 2.79 10.85 -4.06
C ASP A 26 3.27 12.20 -4.61
N ASP A 27 2.33 13.00 -5.12
CA ASP A 27 2.62 14.31 -5.73
C ASP A 27 3.22 15.31 -4.72
N SER A 28 3.02 15.09 -3.41
CA SER A 28 3.62 15.87 -2.32
C SER A 28 5.01 15.35 -1.93
N ARG A 29 5.51 14.30 -2.59
CA ARG A 29 6.76 13.58 -2.30
C ARG A 29 6.75 12.90 -0.93
N HIS A 30 5.57 12.56 -0.43
CA HIS A 30 5.41 11.69 0.74
C HIS A 30 5.53 10.24 0.30
N LEU A 31 6.12 9.40 1.14
CA LEU A 31 6.05 7.96 0.92
C LEU A 31 4.61 7.53 1.21
N ALA A 32 3.97 6.91 0.24
CA ALA A 32 2.56 6.59 0.27
C ALA A 32 2.33 5.10 0.04
N LEU A 33 1.47 4.51 0.86
CA LEU A 33 0.97 3.15 0.71
C LEU A 33 -0.53 3.24 0.46
N GLU A 34 -0.97 2.75 -0.69
CA GLU A 34 -2.37 2.69 -1.06
C GLU A 34 -2.83 1.24 -1.04
N TYR A 35 -3.86 0.95 -0.24
CA TYR A 35 -4.51 -0.35 -0.15
C TYR A 35 -5.95 -0.21 -0.65
N ARG A 36 -6.26 -0.85 -1.76
CA ARG A 36 -7.59 -0.85 -2.39
C ARG A 36 -8.27 -2.19 -2.16
N VAL A 37 -9.56 -2.15 -1.87
CA VAL A 37 -10.44 -3.31 -1.80
C VAL A 37 -11.70 -3.00 -2.58
N THR A 38 -12.06 -3.87 -3.51
CA THR A 38 -13.26 -3.75 -4.35
C THR A 38 -14.06 -5.03 -4.22
N ASP A 39 -15.38 -4.89 -4.05
CA ASP A 39 -16.30 -6.00 -4.17
C ASP A 39 -16.51 -6.31 -5.65
N CYS A 40 -16.14 -7.51 -6.09
CA CYS A 40 -16.24 -7.94 -7.48
C CYS A 40 -17.65 -8.41 -7.84
N ASP A 41 -18.45 -8.82 -6.85
CA ASP A 41 -19.85 -9.20 -7.05
C ASP A 41 -20.76 -7.97 -7.12
N ASP A 42 -20.38 -6.88 -6.44
CA ASP A 42 -21.02 -5.57 -6.52
C ASP A 42 -19.98 -4.41 -6.60
N PRO A 43 -19.38 -4.17 -7.79
CA PRO A 43 -18.30 -3.20 -7.95
C PRO A 43 -18.78 -1.76 -7.98
N LEU A 44 -19.85 -1.42 -7.26
CA LEU A 44 -20.33 -0.05 -7.13
C LEU A 44 -19.39 0.83 -6.31
N GLU A 45 -18.58 0.24 -5.44
CA GLU A 45 -17.70 0.98 -4.54
C GLU A 45 -16.31 0.34 -4.42
N THR A 46 -15.27 1.17 -4.39
CA THR A 46 -13.92 0.77 -3.97
C THR A 46 -13.58 1.44 -2.64
N HIS A 47 -13.20 0.65 -1.66
CA HIS A 47 -12.65 1.15 -0.41
C HIS A 47 -11.13 1.29 -0.53
N ILE A 48 -10.62 2.48 -0.23
CA ILE A 48 -9.19 2.79 -0.31
C ILE A 48 -8.73 3.26 1.07
N LYS A 49 -7.75 2.55 1.62
CA LYS A 49 -6.94 3.02 2.75
C LYS A 49 -5.65 3.60 2.20
N TYR A 50 -5.35 4.83 2.58
CA TYR A 50 -4.18 5.56 2.11
C TYR A 50 -3.35 6.01 3.30
N VAL A 51 -2.11 5.53 3.36
CA VAL A 51 -1.14 5.84 4.41
C VAL A 51 -0.09 6.75 3.81
N SER A 52 0.11 7.92 4.42
CA SER A 52 1.12 8.90 4.03
C SER A 52 2.16 9.06 5.13
N VAL A 53 3.44 8.92 4.78
CA VAL A 53 4.59 9.23 5.62
C VAL A 53 5.25 10.48 5.04
N ASP A 54 5.38 11.53 5.84
CA ASP A 54 5.98 12.78 5.36
C ASP A 54 7.46 12.57 4.95
N LYS A 55 7.98 13.52 4.18
CA LYS A 55 9.32 13.40 3.60
C LYS A 55 10.43 13.26 4.66
N GLU A 56 10.31 13.94 5.80
CA GLU A 56 11.34 13.90 6.84
C GLU A 56 11.34 12.53 7.53
N ASP A 57 10.16 12.03 7.89
CA ASP A 57 10.00 10.71 8.49
C ASP A 57 10.38 9.58 7.50
N ALA A 58 10.05 9.72 6.21
CA ALA A 58 10.51 8.79 5.17
C ALA A 58 12.04 8.80 5.03
N TYR A 59 12.68 9.96 5.11
CA TYR A 59 14.14 10.06 5.08
C TYR A 59 14.79 9.42 6.32
N VAL A 60 14.19 9.57 7.51
CA VAL A 60 14.61 8.88 8.72
C VAL A 60 14.50 7.37 8.55
N LEU A 61 13.40 6.87 7.99
CA LEU A 61 13.21 5.46 7.70
C LEU A 61 14.29 4.92 6.75
N ALA A 62 14.56 5.62 5.65
CA ALA A 62 15.59 5.25 4.68
C ALA A 62 16.97 5.07 5.35
N LYS A 63 17.33 5.99 6.25
CA LYS A 63 18.57 5.89 7.05
C LYS A 63 18.56 4.68 7.98
N LYS A 64 17.45 4.41 8.66
CA LYS A 64 17.32 3.28 9.60
C LYS A 64 17.46 1.92 8.91
N VAL A 65 17.02 1.81 7.65
CA VAL A 65 17.12 0.56 6.87
C VAL A 65 18.25 0.58 5.84
N HIS A 66 19.14 1.57 5.90
CA HIS A 66 20.35 1.69 5.08
C HIS A 66 20.10 1.69 3.55
N VAL A 67 19.06 2.38 3.10
CA VAL A 67 18.76 2.57 1.67
C VAL A 67 18.66 4.05 1.31
N THR A 68 18.63 4.36 0.01
CA THR A 68 18.31 5.71 -0.45
C THR A 68 16.82 5.98 -0.26
N LEU A 69 16.43 7.25 -0.09
CA LEU A 69 15.02 7.63 0.03
C LEU A 69 14.19 7.08 -1.15
N THR A 70 14.68 7.27 -2.38
CA THR A 70 14.01 6.79 -3.60
C THR A 70 14.01 5.26 -3.73
N GLY A 71 14.85 4.56 -2.97
CA GLY A 71 14.89 3.09 -2.94
C GLY A 71 13.96 2.47 -1.88
N LEU A 72 13.26 3.28 -1.07
CA LEU A 72 12.34 2.76 -0.05
C LEU A 72 11.20 1.91 -0.61
N PRO A 73 10.48 2.31 -1.68
CA PRO A 73 9.44 1.48 -2.25
C PRO A 73 9.94 0.08 -2.64
N ASP A 74 11.06 0.02 -3.38
CA ASP A 74 11.69 -1.24 -3.80
C ASP A 74 12.15 -2.08 -2.59
N TYR A 75 12.74 -1.45 -1.57
CA TYR A 75 13.13 -2.14 -0.34
C TYR A 75 11.93 -2.78 0.37
N ILE A 76 10.83 -2.03 0.52
CA ILE A 76 9.61 -2.52 1.15
C ILE A 76 8.99 -3.65 0.30
N CYS A 77 8.96 -3.49 -1.02
CA CYS A 77 8.48 -4.50 -1.95
C CYS A 77 9.29 -5.81 -1.86
N LYS A 78 10.62 -5.73 -1.82
CA LYS A 78 11.47 -6.92 -1.67
C LYS A 78 11.31 -7.61 -0.33
N ARG A 79 11.00 -6.84 0.72
CA ARG A 79 10.90 -7.35 2.10
C ARG A 79 9.54 -7.95 2.41
N TYR A 80 8.47 -7.32 1.94
CA TYR A 80 7.09 -7.62 2.33
C TYR A 80 6.19 -8.00 1.14
N GLY A 81 6.59 -7.70 -0.09
CA GLY A 81 5.78 -8.00 -1.27
C GLY A 81 5.47 -9.49 -1.37
N VAL A 82 4.21 -9.81 -1.64
CA VAL A 82 3.72 -11.17 -1.74
C VAL A 82 3.66 -11.59 -3.20
N ARG A 83 4.09 -12.82 -3.48
CA ARG A 83 4.10 -13.45 -4.80
C ARG A 83 3.66 -14.92 -4.66
N PRO A 84 3.08 -15.55 -5.71
CA PRO A 84 2.70 -14.94 -6.99
C PRO A 84 1.53 -13.96 -6.84
N LEU A 85 1.47 -12.98 -7.73
CA LEU A 85 0.32 -12.06 -7.82
C LEU A 85 -0.91 -12.80 -8.34
N CYS A 86 -2.10 -12.27 -8.06
CA CYS A 86 -3.40 -12.79 -8.47
C CYS A 86 -3.72 -14.21 -7.97
N GLN A 87 -3.04 -14.69 -6.92
CA GLN A 87 -3.28 -16.01 -6.31
C GLN A 87 -3.40 -15.94 -4.79
N THR A 88 -3.41 -14.73 -4.23
CA THR A 88 -3.48 -14.50 -2.79
C THR A 88 -4.89 -14.17 -2.36
N LEU A 89 -5.20 -14.42 -1.08
CA LEU A 89 -6.50 -14.10 -0.50
C LEU A 89 -6.54 -12.65 0.04
N PRO A 90 -7.72 -12.02 0.10
CA PRO A 90 -7.92 -10.69 0.72
C PRO A 90 -7.45 -10.61 2.17
N SER A 91 -7.54 -11.70 2.92
CA SER A 91 -7.00 -11.77 4.28
C SER A 91 -5.49 -11.56 4.32
N GLN A 92 -4.75 -12.06 3.31
CA GLN A 92 -3.30 -11.87 3.22
C GLN A 92 -2.95 -10.42 2.89
N ALA A 93 -3.73 -9.76 2.02
CA ALA A 93 -3.57 -8.34 1.74
C ALA A 93 -3.80 -7.48 3.00
N ARG A 94 -4.80 -7.83 3.81
CA ARG A 94 -5.04 -7.18 5.10
C ARG A 94 -3.88 -7.40 6.08
N THR A 95 -3.37 -8.63 6.21
CA THR A 95 -2.23 -8.93 7.08
C THR A 95 -0.99 -8.15 6.64
N LEU A 96 -0.70 -8.11 5.35
CA LEU A 96 0.42 -7.33 4.78
C LEU A 96 0.30 -5.84 5.12
N PHE A 97 -0.91 -5.28 5.07
CA PHE A 97 -1.14 -3.88 5.41
C PHE A 97 -0.77 -3.60 6.86
N GLU A 98 -1.24 -4.46 7.77
CA GLU A 98 -0.93 -4.38 9.21
C GLU A 98 0.58 -4.55 9.47
N GLU A 99 1.26 -5.48 8.79
CA GLU A 99 2.71 -5.68 8.89
C GLU A 99 3.53 -4.45 8.47
N ILE A 100 3.11 -3.73 7.42
CA ILE A 100 3.81 -2.51 6.98
C ILE A 100 3.60 -1.37 7.99
N LEU A 101 2.40 -1.25 8.57
CA LEU A 101 2.16 -0.28 9.64
C LEU A 101 2.99 -0.60 10.89
N ASP A 102 3.08 -1.88 11.27
CA ASP A 102 3.91 -2.34 12.37
C ASP A 102 5.40 -2.08 12.11
N PHE A 103 5.85 -2.20 10.86
CA PHE A 103 7.20 -1.81 10.46
C PHE A 103 7.46 -0.31 10.65
N TYR A 104 6.52 0.55 10.28
CA TYR A 104 6.62 1.99 10.55
C TYR A 104 6.65 2.28 12.06
N ASN A 105 5.77 1.64 12.84
CA ASN A 105 5.71 1.78 14.29
C ASN A 105 6.99 1.30 14.98
N TYR A 106 7.53 0.16 14.56
CA TYR A 106 8.79 -0.41 15.08
C TYR A 106 9.95 0.57 14.88
N HIS A 107 9.99 1.27 13.75
CA HIS A 107 10.97 2.31 13.48
C HIS A 107 10.56 3.69 14.01
N GLY A 108 9.47 3.83 14.76
CA GLY A 108 9.00 5.10 15.31
C GLY A 108 8.71 6.16 14.24
N ILE A 109 8.24 5.72 13.06
CA ILE A 109 7.89 6.58 11.93
C ILE A 109 6.43 6.97 12.06
N ARG A 110 6.15 8.27 11.97
CA ARG A 110 4.77 8.77 12.00
C ARG A 110 4.16 8.67 10.61
N TYR A 111 2.87 8.40 10.57
CA TYR A 111 2.10 8.36 9.34
C TYR A 111 0.68 8.87 9.57
N GLN A 112 0.04 9.29 8.49
CA GLN A 112 -1.37 9.63 8.46
C GLN A 112 -2.12 8.56 7.69
N LEU A 113 -3.16 7.98 8.30
CA LEU A 113 -4.08 7.07 7.64
C LEU A 113 -5.35 7.82 7.28
N THR A 114 -5.73 7.76 6.00
CA THR A 114 -7.03 8.24 5.52
C THR A 114 -7.78 7.10 4.84
N GLU A 115 -9.09 7.08 4.99
CA GLU A 115 -9.96 6.09 4.36
C GLU A 115 -10.95 6.82 3.46
N ARG A 116 -11.17 6.30 2.25
CA ARG A 116 -12.13 6.86 1.30
C ARG A 116 -12.86 5.73 0.58
N THR A 117 -14.13 5.96 0.31
CA THR A 117 -14.93 5.12 -0.59
C THR A 117 -15.11 5.87 -1.89
N VAL A 118 -14.72 5.25 -2.99
CA VAL A 118 -14.88 5.80 -4.34
C VAL A 118 -16.05 5.07 -5.00
N PRO A 119 -17.19 5.74 -5.24
CA PRO A 119 -18.27 5.15 -6.00
C PRO A 119 -17.88 5.10 -7.48
N HIS A 120 -18.11 3.96 -8.13
CA HIS A 120 -18.08 3.87 -9.57
C HIS A 120 -19.41 4.41 -10.09
N SER A 121 -19.37 5.60 -10.69
CA SER A 121 -20.55 6.12 -11.39
C SER A 121 -20.85 5.18 -12.57
N ASN A 122 -22.05 4.60 -12.61
CA ASN A 122 -22.51 3.94 -13.82
C ASN A 122 -22.47 4.96 -14.99
N PRO A 123 -21.94 4.58 -16.16
CA PRO A 123 -21.97 5.43 -17.34
C PRO A 123 -23.42 5.77 -17.78
#